data_AF-A0A9N9NY41-F1
#
_entry.id   AF-A0A9N9NY41-F1
#
_cell.length_a   1.000
_cell.length_b   1.000
_cell.length_c   1.000
_cell.angle_alpha   90.00
_cell.angle_beta   90.00
_cell.angle_gamma   90.00
#
_symmetry.space_group_name_H-M   'P 1'
#
loop_
_entity.id
_entity.type
_entity.pdbx_description
1 polymer ?
#
loop_
_entity_poly.entity_id
_entity_poly.type
_entity_poly.pdbx_seq_one_letter_code
_entity_poly.pdbx_strand_id
1 'polypeptide(L)'
;DHASPHSHYDETTGELINFNMEYFTMGTKYNFFTISESNPNGQIICSITAKASYVHSFGVTPRFIVLVIFPFYVKNAGINVKWSDNILDCFMFKPDEPTLFYVISREKKQHVATYRSDPCFAFHHINSFEDEDDNIYLDIVCYDTTDVVYDLTIENLRQGLTIGLPMAEVRRFVLQGVQRESMKFANNARETQTDGSQSTFMSMFSKSPSYQQVSACPNASYVRCTDSTLELPRINPKFKRLKYRYVYGIG
;
A
#
# COMPACT_ATOMS: atom_id res chain seq x y z
N ASP A 1 -3.41 18.16 1.50
CA ASP A 1 -3.60 16.86 0.81
C ASP A 1 -2.27 16.38 0.27
N HIS A 2 -1.93 15.11 0.53
CA HIS A 2 -0.71 14.47 0.02
C HIS A 2 -1.12 13.43 -1.04
N ALA A 3 -0.37 13.30 -2.13
CA ALA A 3 -0.59 12.28 -3.16
C ALA A 3 0.70 11.49 -3.38
N SER A 4 0.57 10.27 -3.93
CA SER A 4 1.76 9.50 -4.31
C SER A 4 2.49 10.20 -5.47
N PRO A 5 3.82 10.36 -5.41
CA PRO A 5 4.63 10.82 -6.55
C PRO A 5 4.70 9.77 -7.68
N HIS A 6 4.26 8.55 -7.42
CA HIS A 6 4.25 7.42 -8.36
C HIS A 6 2.83 7.10 -8.84
N SER A 7 2.29 7.97 -9.70
CA SER A 7 1.03 7.69 -10.39
C SER A 7 1.19 6.54 -11.41
N HIS A 8 0.08 5.88 -11.73
CA HIS A 8 0.04 4.81 -12.71
C HIS A 8 -0.77 5.21 -13.92
N TYR A 9 -0.13 5.24 -15.09
CA TYR A 9 -0.85 5.32 -16.36
C TYR A 9 -1.16 3.92 -16.89
N ASP A 10 -2.42 3.68 -17.26
CA ASP A 10 -2.92 2.49 -17.92
C ASP A 10 -3.06 2.76 -19.42
N GLU A 11 -2.12 2.25 -20.23
CA GLU A 11 -2.14 2.42 -21.69
C GLU A 11 -3.32 1.72 -22.38
N THR A 12 -3.96 0.74 -21.73
CA THR A 12 -5.09 -0.02 -22.30
C THR A 12 -6.40 0.74 -22.15
N THR A 13 -6.59 1.45 -21.03
CA THR A 13 -7.80 2.24 -20.75
C THR A 13 -7.59 3.75 -20.98
N GLY A 14 -6.35 4.20 -21.17
CA GLY A 14 -5.99 5.61 -21.35
C GLY A 14 -6.13 6.43 -20.07
N GLU A 15 -6.06 5.79 -18.90
CA GLU A 15 -6.39 6.39 -17.62
C GLU A 15 -5.17 6.52 -16.69
N LEU A 16 -5.06 7.66 -16.02
CA LEU A 16 -4.10 7.94 -14.96
C LEU A 16 -4.76 7.65 -13.62
N ILE A 17 -4.18 6.74 -12.84
CA ILE A 17 -4.64 6.34 -11.51
C ILE A 17 -3.67 6.90 -10.47
N ASN A 18 -4.21 7.54 -9.44
CA ASN A 18 -3.47 7.95 -8.25
C ASN A 18 -4.40 7.99 -7.03
N PHE A 19 -3.89 8.37 -5.87
CA PHE A 19 -4.70 8.65 -4.69
C PHE A 19 -4.26 9.95 -4.01
N ASN A 20 -5.20 10.58 -3.29
CA ASN A 20 -4.90 11.60 -2.30
C ASN A 20 -5.14 11.06 -0.88
N MET A 21 -4.47 11.69 0.08
CA MET A 21 -4.58 11.40 1.51
C MET A 21 -5.27 12.57 2.21
N GLU A 22 -6.38 12.26 2.87
CA GLU A 22 -7.08 13.14 3.80
C GLU A 22 -6.84 12.63 5.23
N TYR A 23 -6.24 13.48 6.07
CA TYR A 23 -5.92 13.12 7.45
C TYR A 23 -7.09 13.45 8.38
N PHE A 24 -7.51 12.47 9.17
CA PHE A 24 -8.54 12.62 10.20
C PHE A 24 -8.01 12.12 11.55
N THR A 25 -8.66 12.54 12.63
CA THR A 25 -8.28 12.17 14.00
C THR A 25 -8.26 10.64 14.23
N MET A 26 -9.06 9.89 13.46
CA MET A 26 -9.21 8.43 13.59
C MET A 26 -8.50 7.64 12.48
N GLY A 27 -7.69 8.28 11.64
CA GLY A 27 -6.94 7.63 10.56
C GLY A 27 -6.82 8.50 9.32
N THR A 28 -6.27 7.92 8.26
CA THR A 28 -6.14 8.55 6.95
C THR A 28 -7.09 7.91 5.97
N LYS A 29 -7.81 8.74 5.22
CA LYS A 29 -8.60 8.31 4.08
C LYS A 29 -7.76 8.46 2.82
N TYR A 30 -7.55 7.35 2.13
CA TYR A 30 -6.86 7.25 0.85
C TYR A 30 -7.94 7.20 -0.24
N ASN A 31 -8.17 8.29 -0.96
CA ASN A 31 -9.14 8.31 -2.05
C ASN A 31 -8.43 8.05 -3.37
N PHE A 32 -8.58 6.84 -3.88
CA PHE A 32 -8.13 6.50 -5.22
C PHE A 32 -9.04 7.17 -6.24
N PHE A 33 -8.43 7.80 -7.23
CA PHE A 33 -9.09 8.47 -8.33
C PHE A 33 -8.44 8.09 -9.65
N THR A 34 -9.20 8.28 -10.72
CA THR A 34 -8.71 8.14 -12.10
C THR A 34 -9.01 9.40 -12.89
N ILE A 35 -8.13 9.78 -13.81
CA ILE A 35 -8.26 10.88 -14.75
C ILE A 35 -7.99 10.33 -16.15
N SER A 36 -8.79 10.69 -17.14
CA SER A 36 -8.56 10.30 -18.55
C SER A 36 -8.87 11.47 -19.47
N GLU A 37 -8.50 11.37 -20.75
CA GLU A 37 -8.89 12.38 -21.75
C GLU A 37 -10.41 12.52 -21.86
N SER A 38 -11.15 11.42 -21.76
CA SER A 38 -12.62 11.42 -21.77
C SER A 38 -13.26 12.00 -20.50
N ASN A 39 -12.54 12.03 -19.39
CA ASN A 39 -12.99 12.58 -18.12
C ASN A 39 -11.85 13.34 -17.41
N PRO A 40 -11.55 14.57 -17.86
CA PRO A 40 -10.40 15.34 -17.37
C PRO A 40 -10.57 15.84 -15.93
N ASN A 41 -11.81 15.95 -15.44
CA ASN A 41 -12.10 16.28 -14.04
C ASN A 41 -11.85 15.09 -13.08
N GLY A 42 -11.63 13.91 -13.64
CA GLY A 42 -11.43 12.68 -12.91
C GLY A 42 -12.69 12.14 -12.23
N GLN A 43 -12.54 10.99 -11.58
CA GLN A 43 -13.57 10.36 -10.76
C GLN A 43 -12.92 9.58 -9.62
N ILE A 44 -13.57 9.53 -8.46
CA ILE A 44 -13.17 8.63 -7.38
C ILE A 44 -13.47 7.18 -7.79
N ILE A 45 -12.48 6.31 -7.63
CA ILE A 45 -12.61 4.86 -7.77
C ILE A 45 -13.09 4.28 -6.44
N CYS A 46 -12.35 4.52 -5.36
CA CYS A 46 -12.66 3.98 -4.05
C CYS A 46 -11.93 4.76 -2.96
N SER A 47 -12.52 4.86 -1.78
CA SER A 47 -11.86 5.42 -0.60
C SER A 47 -11.61 4.33 0.44
N ILE A 48 -10.36 4.20 0.89
CA ILE A 48 -9.95 3.32 1.98
C ILE A 48 -9.62 4.16 3.20
N THR A 49 -10.15 3.81 4.37
CA THR A 49 -9.71 4.38 5.64
C THR A 49 -8.75 3.39 6.30
N ALA A 50 -7.54 3.83 6.60
CA ALA A 50 -6.54 3.03 7.31
C ALA A 50 -5.74 3.92 8.26
N LYS A 51 -4.90 3.31 9.11
CA LYS A 51 -3.99 4.06 9.98
C LYS A 51 -3.07 4.94 9.13
N ALA A 52 -2.76 6.13 9.63
CA ALA A 52 -1.92 7.10 8.93
C ALA A 52 -0.49 6.55 8.81
N SER A 53 -0.13 6.12 7.61
CA SER A 53 1.18 5.54 7.28
C SER A 53 1.84 6.35 6.18
N TYR A 54 3.17 6.28 6.12
CA TYR A 54 3.90 6.69 4.94
C TYR A 54 3.56 5.74 3.77
N VAL A 55 3.10 6.29 2.65
CA VAL A 55 2.79 5.55 1.43
C VAL A 55 3.41 6.27 0.24
N HIS A 56 4.48 5.70 -0.31
CA HIS A 56 5.26 6.32 -1.39
C HIS A 56 4.81 5.86 -2.78
N SER A 57 4.43 4.60 -2.92
CA SER A 57 3.92 4.00 -4.15
C SER A 57 2.88 2.93 -3.84
N PHE A 58 2.20 2.43 -4.88
CA PHE A 58 1.14 1.43 -4.77
C PHE A 58 1.11 0.53 -6.00
N GLY A 59 0.40 -0.60 -5.90
CA GLY A 59 0.29 -1.60 -6.98
C GLY A 59 -0.95 -1.38 -7.84
N VAL A 60 -0.84 -1.62 -9.14
CA VAL A 60 -1.96 -1.64 -10.07
C VAL A 60 -1.82 -2.86 -10.98
N THR A 61 -2.92 -3.57 -11.19
CA THR A 61 -3.07 -4.64 -12.17
C THR A 61 -4.20 -4.27 -13.15
N PRO A 62 -4.49 -5.08 -14.19
CA PRO A 62 -5.63 -4.83 -15.06
C PRO A 62 -6.96 -4.74 -14.29
N ARG A 63 -7.18 -5.57 -13.26
CA ARG A 63 -8.46 -5.62 -12.53
C ARG A 63 -8.43 -4.98 -11.14
N PHE A 64 -7.26 -4.78 -10.57
CA PHE A 64 -7.12 -4.37 -9.16
C PHE A 64 -6.17 -3.20 -8.96
N ILE A 65 -6.40 -2.49 -7.86
CA ILE A 65 -5.46 -1.57 -7.25
C ILE A 65 -5.14 -2.12 -5.88
N VAL A 66 -3.88 -2.10 -5.48
CA VAL A 66 -3.43 -2.62 -4.18
C VAL A 66 -2.71 -1.51 -3.43
N LEU A 67 -3.34 -1.04 -2.35
CA LEU A 67 -2.73 -0.13 -1.39
C LEU A 67 -2.01 -0.95 -0.33
N VAL A 68 -0.70 -0.73 -0.19
CA VAL A 68 0.10 -1.38 0.85
C VAL A 68 0.36 -0.39 1.98
N ILE A 69 -0.09 -0.73 3.17
CA ILE A 69 0.13 0.03 4.40
C ILE A 69 1.22 -0.69 5.18
N PHE A 70 2.42 -0.11 5.16
CA PHE A 70 3.53 -0.54 5.99
C PHE A 70 3.33 -0.05 7.43
N PRO A 71 3.85 -0.73 8.46
CA PRO A 71 3.70 -0.29 9.85
C PRO A 71 4.63 0.88 10.21
N PHE A 72 4.74 1.89 9.34
CA PHE A 72 5.48 3.13 9.57
C PHE A 72 4.49 4.29 9.74
N TYR A 73 4.02 4.46 10.97
CA TYR A 73 2.84 5.27 11.28
C TYR A 73 3.18 6.63 11.88
N VAL A 74 2.26 7.59 11.73
CA VAL A 74 2.36 8.89 12.39
C VAL A 74 2.18 8.74 13.91
N LYS A 75 3.15 9.26 14.69
CA LYS A 75 3.15 9.34 16.15
C LYS A 75 1.97 10.18 16.66
N ASN A 76 1.45 9.81 17.83
CA ASN A 76 0.46 10.59 18.59
C ASN A 76 -0.77 11.04 17.77
N ALA A 77 -1.26 10.17 16.87
CA ALA A 77 -2.42 10.44 16.01
C ALA A 77 -2.33 11.76 15.21
N GLY A 78 -1.11 12.16 14.82
CA GLY A 78 -0.88 13.37 14.02
C GLY A 78 -0.82 14.67 14.82
N ILE A 79 -1.00 14.65 16.15
CA ILE A 79 -0.86 15.84 17.00
C ILE A 79 0.54 16.43 16.91
N ASN A 80 1.56 15.57 16.81
CA ASN A 80 2.95 16.00 16.72
C ASN A 80 3.31 16.70 15.40
N VAL A 81 2.51 16.58 14.34
CA VAL A 81 2.83 17.21 13.04
C VAL A 81 2.96 18.74 13.17
N LYS A 82 2.26 19.34 14.14
CA LYS A 82 2.37 20.79 14.43
C LYS A 82 3.59 21.18 15.27
N TRP A 83 4.22 20.22 15.95
CA TRP A 83 5.25 20.44 16.96
C TRP A 83 6.57 19.73 16.64
N SER A 84 6.63 19.00 15.54
CA SER A 84 7.83 18.34 15.04
C SER A 84 8.61 19.28 14.12
N ASP A 85 9.92 19.29 14.27
CA ASP A 85 10.82 20.11 13.47
C ASP A 85 10.89 19.66 12.00
N ASN A 86 10.56 18.39 11.73
CA ASN A 86 10.44 17.85 10.38
C ASN A 86 9.35 16.75 10.28
N ILE A 87 8.92 16.47 9.03
CA ILE A 87 7.87 15.48 8.74
C ILE A 87 8.32 14.05 9.10
N LEU A 88 9.61 13.73 8.95
CA LEU A 88 10.12 12.39 9.20
C LEU A 88 10.04 12.01 10.68
N ASP A 89 10.31 12.95 11.58
CA ASP A 89 10.22 12.76 13.04
C ASP A 89 8.80 12.49 13.53
N CYS A 90 7.81 12.79 12.70
CA CYS A 90 6.42 12.46 12.97
C CYS A 90 6.13 10.97 12.83
N PHE A 91 7.02 10.16 12.25
CA PHE A 91 6.76 8.74 12.01
C PHE A 91 7.50 7.81 12.98
N MET A 92 6.92 6.63 13.22
CA MET A 92 7.49 5.55 14.04
C MET A 92 7.15 4.20 13.41
N PHE A 93 8.17 3.35 13.27
CA PHE A 93 7.99 1.98 12.83
C PHE A 93 7.47 1.11 13.98
N LYS A 94 6.51 0.22 13.68
CA LYS A 94 5.86 -0.70 14.61
C LYS A 94 6.13 -2.15 14.17
N PRO A 95 7.24 -2.76 14.61
CA PRO A 95 7.62 -4.12 14.17
C PRO A 95 6.67 -5.22 14.69
N ASP A 96 5.76 -4.88 15.61
CA ASP A 96 4.71 -5.75 16.15
C ASP A 96 3.39 -5.66 15.36
N GLU A 97 3.27 -4.71 14.44
CA GLU A 97 2.09 -4.54 13.58
C GLU A 97 2.36 -5.08 12.17
N PRO A 98 1.39 -5.73 11.51
CA PRO A 98 1.60 -6.31 10.20
C PRO A 98 1.61 -5.26 9.08
N THR A 99 2.21 -5.63 7.95
CA THR A 99 1.97 -4.93 6.68
C THR A 99 0.62 -5.36 6.11
N LEU A 100 -0.23 -4.40 5.74
CA LEU A 100 -1.59 -4.65 5.23
C LEU A 100 -1.72 -4.34 3.75
N PHE A 101 -2.37 -5.22 3.00
CA PHE A 101 -2.61 -5.08 1.57
C PHE A 101 -4.11 -4.92 1.34
N TYR A 102 -4.55 -3.70 1.06
CA TYR A 102 -5.94 -3.38 0.74
C TYR A 102 -6.16 -3.51 -0.77
N VAL A 103 -6.97 -4.49 -1.17
CA VAL A 103 -7.26 -4.80 -2.57
C VAL A 103 -8.56 -4.12 -3.00
N ILE A 104 -8.47 -3.25 -3.99
CA ILE A 104 -9.59 -2.51 -4.57
C ILE A 104 -9.88 -3.08 -5.95
N SER A 105 -11.12 -3.46 -6.22
CA SER A 105 -11.55 -3.83 -7.57
C SER A 105 -11.79 -2.57 -8.41
N ARG A 106 -11.14 -2.50 -9.57
CA ARG A 106 -11.30 -1.40 -10.52
C ARG A 106 -12.67 -1.41 -11.19
N GLU A 107 -13.15 -2.61 -11.53
CA GLU A 107 -14.48 -2.82 -12.13
C GLU A 107 -15.59 -2.49 -11.14
N LYS A 108 -15.55 -3.07 -9.93
CA LYS A 108 -16.59 -2.86 -8.91
C LYS A 108 -16.46 -1.54 -8.15
N LYS A 109 -15.35 -0.80 -8.35
CA LYS A 109 -15.04 0.47 -7.69
C LYS A 109 -15.17 0.40 -6.16
N GLN A 110 -14.67 -0.68 -5.56
CA GLN A 110 -14.81 -0.92 -4.12
C GLN A 110 -13.65 -1.72 -3.53
N HIS A 111 -13.43 -1.58 -2.22
CA HIS A 111 -12.57 -2.45 -1.43
C HIS A 111 -13.14 -3.86 -1.40
N VAL A 112 -12.35 -4.84 -1.83
CA VAL A 112 -12.80 -6.22 -1.98
C VAL A 112 -12.13 -7.20 -1.04
N ALA A 113 -10.88 -6.97 -0.61
CA ALA A 113 -10.20 -7.86 0.32
C ALA A 113 -9.05 -7.14 1.03
N THR A 114 -8.69 -7.61 2.23
CA THR A 114 -7.48 -7.18 2.93
C THR A 114 -6.64 -8.40 3.28
N TYR A 115 -5.36 -8.36 2.97
CA TYR A 115 -4.38 -9.38 3.35
C TYR A 115 -3.37 -8.79 4.33
N ARG A 116 -2.66 -9.65 5.03
CA ARG A 116 -1.56 -9.27 5.93
C ARG A 116 -0.27 -10.01 5.60
N SER A 117 0.86 -9.39 5.91
CA SER A 117 2.17 -10.03 5.91
C SER A 117 2.94 -9.60 7.15
N ASP A 118 4.05 -10.28 7.41
CA ASP A 118 5.09 -9.82 8.33
C ASP A 118 5.49 -8.36 8.04
N PRO A 119 5.85 -7.60 9.09
CA PRO A 119 6.23 -6.20 8.99
C PRO A 119 7.41 -6.01 8.03
N CYS A 120 7.31 -4.97 7.21
CA CYS A 120 8.40 -4.49 6.38
C CYS A 120 8.15 -3.03 6.02
N PHE A 121 9.09 -2.40 5.34
CA PHE A 121 8.97 -1.06 4.80
C PHE A 121 9.35 -1.05 3.32
N ALA A 122 8.78 -0.16 2.53
CA ALA A 122 9.19 0.04 1.14
C ALA A 122 8.89 1.46 0.67
N PHE A 123 9.76 1.96 -0.21
CA PHE A 123 9.45 3.12 -1.04
C PHE A 123 8.78 2.68 -2.35
N HIS A 124 9.42 1.77 -3.08
CA HIS A 124 9.08 1.52 -4.48
C HIS A 124 8.48 0.13 -4.71
N HIS A 125 7.30 0.11 -5.32
CA HIS A 125 6.78 -1.05 -6.02
C HIS A 125 7.47 -1.17 -7.40
N ILE A 126 7.81 -2.39 -7.78
CA ILE A 126 8.43 -2.71 -9.07
C ILE A 126 7.33 -2.92 -10.12
N ASN A 127 6.45 -3.89 -9.87
CA ASN A 127 5.33 -4.22 -10.74
C ASN A 127 4.26 -4.99 -9.94
N SER A 128 3.06 -5.06 -10.50
CA SER A 128 1.99 -5.91 -9.96
C SER A 128 1.27 -6.58 -11.11
N PHE A 129 0.92 -7.86 -11.01
CA PHE A 129 0.25 -8.57 -12.09
C PHE A 129 -0.63 -9.70 -11.56
N GLU A 130 -1.54 -10.18 -12.39
CA GLU A 130 -2.46 -11.28 -12.08
C GLU A 130 -2.05 -12.56 -12.82
N ASP A 131 -2.46 -13.72 -12.30
CA ASP A 131 -2.46 -14.98 -13.04
C ASP A 131 -3.89 -15.47 -13.32
N GLU A 132 -3.98 -16.62 -13.98
CA GLU A 132 -5.25 -17.28 -14.30
C GLU A 132 -5.88 -17.98 -13.07
N ASP A 133 -5.09 -18.21 -12.02
CA ASP A 133 -5.43 -18.96 -10.81
C ASP A 133 -5.94 -18.06 -9.67
N ASP A 134 -6.46 -16.88 -10.00
CA ASP A 134 -7.03 -15.93 -9.03
C ASP A 134 -6.01 -15.38 -8.01
N ASN A 135 -4.77 -15.17 -8.43
CA ASN A 135 -3.73 -14.58 -7.59
C ASN A 135 -3.29 -13.21 -8.10
N ILE A 136 -2.94 -12.33 -7.17
CA ILE A 136 -2.22 -11.08 -7.46
C ILE A 136 -0.80 -11.22 -6.95
N TYR A 137 0.16 -10.87 -7.79
CA TYR A 137 1.57 -10.76 -7.45
C TYR A 137 1.97 -9.30 -7.32
N LEU A 138 2.72 -8.95 -6.27
CA LEU A 138 3.38 -7.66 -6.13
C LEU A 138 4.85 -7.84 -5.89
N ASP A 139 5.65 -7.23 -6.76
CA ASP A 139 7.09 -7.16 -6.57
C ASP A 139 7.42 -5.80 -5.96
N ILE A 140 8.04 -5.82 -4.79
CA ILE A 140 8.30 -4.63 -3.97
C ILE A 140 9.76 -4.68 -3.51
N VAL A 141 10.42 -3.51 -3.52
CA VAL A 141 11.74 -3.32 -2.91
C VAL A 141 11.55 -3.05 -1.43
N CYS A 142 11.82 -4.05 -0.59
CA CYS A 142 11.51 -4.04 0.83
C CYS A 142 12.75 -3.90 1.71
N TYR A 143 12.55 -3.29 2.86
CA TYR A 143 13.46 -3.22 3.99
C TYR A 143 12.78 -3.86 5.20
N ASP A 144 13.55 -4.48 6.08
CA ASP A 144 13.02 -5.03 7.34
C ASP A 144 12.69 -3.95 8.37
N THR A 145 13.40 -2.83 8.30
CA THR A 145 13.26 -1.68 9.19
C THR A 145 13.14 -0.39 8.39
N THR A 146 12.91 0.73 9.08
CA THR A 146 12.88 2.07 8.48
C THR A 146 14.20 2.81 8.60
N ASP A 147 15.30 2.12 8.94
CA ASP A 147 16.61 2.75 9.18
C ASP A 147 17.10 3.49 7.94
N VAL A 148 16.81 2.95 6.75
CA VAL A 148 17.11 3.57 5.44
C VAL A 148 16.62 5.01 5.35
N VAL A 149 15.48 5.34 5.98
CA VAL A 149 14.90 6.69 5.91
C VAL A 149 15.77 7.70 6.67
N TYR A 150 16.41 7.27 7.76
CA TYR A 150 17.30 8.08 8.59
C TYR A 150 18.75 8.06 8.07
N ASP A 151 19.17 6.96 7.45
CA ASP A 151 20.50 6.83 6.85
C ASP A 151 20.69 7.77 5.65
N LEU A 152 19.61 8.09 4.94
CA LEU A 152 19.61 8.98 3.76
C LEU A 152 19.63 10.49 4.10
N THR A 153 19.91 10.89 5.35
CA THR A 153 20.08 12.31 5.70
C THR A 153 21.30 12.92 4.99
N ILE A 154 21.25 14.22 4.68
CA ILE A 154 22.34 14.93 3.99
C ILE A 154 23.65 14.87 4.79
N GLU A 155 23.57 14.86 6.12
CA GLU A 155 24.73 14.72 6.99
C GLU A 155 25.42 13.37 6.77
N ASN A 156 24.67 12.27 6.86
CA ASN A 156 25.18 10.91 6.63
C ASN A 156 25.73 10.74 5.21
N LEU A 157 25.04 11.25 4.20
CA LEU A 157 25.47 11.15 2.80
C LEU A 157 26.79 11.92 2.54
N ARG A 158 27.04 13.04 3.22
CA ARG A 158 28.25 13.86 3.05
C ARG A 158 29.46 13.32 3.80
N GLN A 159 29.23 12.69 4.96
CA GLN A 159 30.31 12.10 5.77
C GLN A 159 30.82 10.77 5.16
N GLY A 160 30.11 10.24 4.16
CA GLY A 160 30.28 8.87 3.70
C GLY A 160 29.54 7.95 4.65
N LEU A 161 28.75 7.03 4.10
CA LEU A 161 28.00 6.05 4.88
C LEU A 161 28.99 5.12 5.60
N THR A 162 29.33 5.46 6.85
CA THR A 162 30.20 4.65 7.72
C THR A 162 29.51 3.36 8.16
N ILE A 163 28.18 3.33 8.05
CA ILE A 163 27.30 2.20 8.25
C ILE A 163 26.89 1.70 6.86
N GLY A 164 27.03 0.41 6.59
CA GLY A 164 26.50 -0.17 5.36
C GLY A 164 24.99 0.03 5.32
N LEU A 165 24.46 0.59 4.22
CA LEU A 165 23.02 0.77 4.09
C LEU A 165 22.30 -0.55 4.27
N PRO A 166 21.12 -0.56 4.93
CA PRO A 166 20.30 -1.75 5.02
C PRO A 166 20.03 -2.27 3.60
N MET A 167 20.33 -3.55 3.38
CA MET A 167 20.18 -4.14 2.06
C MET A 167 18.70 -4.26 1.71
N ALA A 168 18.31 -3.61 0.61
CA ALA A 168 16.97 -3.73 0.10
C ALA A 168 16.77 -5.13 -0.51
N GLU A 169 15.66 -5.77 -0.20
CA GLU A 169 15.28 -7.07 -0.74
C GLU A 169 14.14 -6.94 -1.74
N VAL A 170 14.32 -7.49 -2.93
CA VAL A 170 13.20 -7.63 -3.86
C VAL A 170 12.32 -8.79 -3.42
N ARG A 171 11.12 -8.48 -2.90
CA ARG A 171 10.13 -9.46 -2.43
C ARG A 171 8.96 -9.53 -3.40
N ARG A 172 8.61 -10.74 -3.84
CA ARG A 172 7.38 -11.03 -4.58
C ARG A 172 6.33 -11.54 -3.62
N PHE A 173 5.39 -10.67 -3.24
CA PHE A 173 4.20 -11.02 -2.47
C PHE A 173 3.17 -11.69 -3.38
N VAL A 174 2.43 -12.64 -2.83
CA VAL A 174 1.33 -13.33 -3.49
C VAL A 174 0.07 -13.20 -2.64
N LEU A 175 -0.97 -12.59 -3.19
CA LEU A 175 -2.30 -12.54 -2.60
C LEU A 175 -3.16 -13.62 -3.27
N GLN A 176 -3.39 -14.72 -2.56
CA GLN A 176 -4.00 -15.92 -3.15
C GLN A 176 -5.52 -15.95 -3.05
N GLY A 177 -6.18 -16.27 -4.17
CA GLY A 177 -7.63 -16.47 -4.22
C GLY A 177 -8.42 -15.19 -3.98
N VAL A 178 -8.08 -14.10 -4.68
CA VAL A 178 -8.66 -12.77 -4.47
C VAL A 178 -10.17 -12.75 -4.65
N GLN A 179 -10.73 -13.46 -5.63
CA GLN A 179 -12.18 -13.56 -5.84
C GLN A 179 -12.84 -14.28 -4.66
N ARG A 180 -12.23 -15.37 -4.19
CA ARG A 180 -12.73 -16.13 -3.03
C ARG A 180 -12.72 -15.28 -1.76
N GLU A 181 -11.61 -14.61 -1.48
CA GLU A 181 -11.51 -13.72 -0.32
C GLU A 181 -12.44 -12.51 -0.46
N SER A 182 -12.71 -12.04 -1.69
CA SER A 182 -13.70 -11.00 -1.96
C SER A 182 -15.13 -11.41 -1.59
N MET A 183 -15.51 -12.65 -1.86
CA MET A 183 -16.83 -13.16 -1.45
C MET A 183 -16.97 -13.24 0.07
N LYS A 184 -15.94 -13.74 0.76
CA LYS A 184 -15.91 -13.78 2.23
C LYS A 184 -15.98 -12.38 2.84
N PHE A 185 -15.19 -11.44 2.30
CA PHE A 185 -15.17 -10.05 2.74
C PHE A 185 -16.55 -9.39 2.60
N ALA A 186 -17.24 -9.61 1.48
CA ALA A 186 -18.58 -9.09 1.27
C ALA A 186 -19.62 -9.69 2.23
N ASN A 187 -19.53 -10.98 2.56
CA ASN A 187 -20.44 -11.64 3.50
C ASN A 187 -20.25 -11.12 4.93
N ASN A 188 -19.01 -11.01 5.40
CA ASN A 188 -18.71 -10.47 6.73
C ASN A 188 -19.20 -9.01 6.88
N ALA A 189 -19.11 -8.21 5.81
CA ALA A 189 -19.62 -6.85 5.79
C ALA A 189 -21.17 -6.77 5.84
N ARG A 190 -21.87 -7.81 5.37
CA ARG A 190 -23.35 -7.90 5.47
C ARG A 190 -23.80 -8.35 6.85
N GLU A 191 -23.11 -9.33 7.45
CA GLU A 191 -23.43 -9.84 8.79
C GLU A 191 -23.28 -8.75 9.86
N THR A 192 -22.25 -7.91 9.76
CA THR A 192 -22.06 -6.75 10.64
C THR A 192 -23.14 -5.66 10.48
N GLN A 193 -23.90 -5.66 9.38
CA GLN A 193 -25.04 -4.74 9.19
C GLN A 193 -26.36 -5.32 9.73
N THR A 194 -26.51 -6.65 9.80
CA THR A 194 -27.76 -7.29 10.26
C THR A 194 -27.91 -7.36 11.78
N ASP A 195 -26.83 -7.23 12.55
CA ASP A 195 -26.84 -7.36 14.03
C ASP A 195 -26.98 -6.02 14.79
N GLY A 196 -27.54 -4.99 14.13
CA GLY A 196 -27.43 -3.59 14.53
C GLY A 196 -28.66 -2.94 15.17
N SER A 197 -29.35 -3.61 16.09
CA SER A 197 -30.18 -2.94 17.11
C SER A 197 -29.26 -2.50 18.26
N GLN A 198 -28.50 -1.41 18.06
CA GLN A 198 -28.07 -0.42 19.07
C GLN A 198 -26.93 0.49 18.56
N SER A 199 -27.16 1.82 18.66
CA SER A 199 -26.20 2.93 18.53
C SER A 199 -25.63 3.28 17.13
N THR A 200 -26.43 4.01 16.36
CA THR A 200 -26.15 4.59 15.04
C THR A 200 -25.01 5.61 14.97
N PHE A 201 -24.40 5.99 16.10
CA PHE A 201 -23.26 6.91 16.07
C PHE A 201 -21.95 6.15 15.85
N MET A 202 -21.71 5.03 16.54
CA MET A 202 -20.38 4.40 16.59
C MET A 202 -20.02 3.59 15.33
N SER A 203 -21.01 3.07 14.58
CA SER A 203 -20.74 2.26 13.37
C SER A 203 -20.27 3.08 12.16
N MET A 204 -20.49 4.40 12.14
CA MET A 204 -19.91 5.28 11.12
C MET A 204 -18.41 5.54 11.32
N PHE A 205 -17.89 5.31 12.53
CA PHE A 205 -16.56 5.83 12.94
C PHE A 205 -15.47 4.77 13.10
N SER A 206 -15.72 3.51 12.75
CA SER A 206 -14.71 2.43 12.81
C SER A 206 -14.58 1.69 11.47
N LYS A 207 -13.84 2.29 10.52
CA LYS A 207 -13.45 1.62 9.26
C LYS A 207 -11.96 1.24 9.20
N SER A 208 -11.20 1.45 10.26
CA SER A 208 -9.90 0.81 10.44
C SER A 208 -10.17 -0.56 11.07
N PRO A 209 -9.71 -1.67 10.47
CA PRO A 209 -10.00 -2.99 11.02
C PRO A 209 -9.46 -3.11 12.44
N SER A 210 -10.28 -3.61 13.36
CA SER A 210 -9.84 -3.91 14.73
C SER A 210 -8.72 -4.96 14.71
N TYR A 211 -7.91 -5.04 15.76
CA TYR A 211 -6.82 -6.03 15.86
C TYR A 211 -7.29 -7.47 15.59
N GLN A 212 -8.52 -7.82 16.02
CA GLN A 212 -9.15 -9.11 15.70
C GLN A 212 -9.48 -9.28 14.21
N GLN A 213 -9.95 -8.23 13.53
CA GLN A 213 -10.20 -8.27 12.08
C GLN A 213 -8.90 -8.42 11.29
N VAL A 214 -7.80 -7.81 11.75
CA VAL A 214 -6.48 -7.96 11.13
C VAL A 214 -5.97 -9.40 11.25
N SER A 215 -6.12 -10.05 12.40
CA SER A 215 -5.67 -11.44 12.60
C SER A 215 -6.36 -12.44 11.65
N ALA A 216 -7.63 -12.18 11.32
CA ALA A 216 -8.44 -12.99 10.41
C ALA A 216 -8.14 -12.76 8.91
N CYS A 217 -7.32 -11.75 8.57
CA CYS A 217 -6.95 -11.51 7.18
C CYS A 217 -6.11 -12.67 6.62
N PRO A 218 -6.36 -13.10 5.36
CA PRO A 218 -5.49 -14.05 4.67
C PRO A 218 -4.05 -13.53 4.59
N ASN A 219 -3.10 -14.47 4.59
CA ASN A 219 -1.68 -14.14 4.55
C ASN A 219 -1.23 -13.83 3.11
N ALA A 220 -0.52 -12.73 2.92
CA ALA A 220 0.23 -12.40 1.72
C ALA A 220 1.67 -12.92 1.90
N SER A 221 1.91 -14.17 1.53
CA SER A 221 3.26 -14.76 1.58
C SER A 221 4.16 -14.13 0.52
N TYR A 222 5.47 -14.10 0.76
CA TYR A 222 6.42 -13.64 -0.25
C TYR A 222 7.60 -14.59 -0.44
N VAL A 223 8.27 -14.44 -1.56
CA VAL A 223 9.60 -15.01 -1.82
C VAL A 223 10.59 -13.89 -2.14
N ARG A 224 11.86 -14.08 -1.80
CA ARG A 224 12.95 -13.22 -2.26
C ARG A 224 13.27 -13.56 -3.72
N CYS A 225 13.29 -12.55 -4.59
CA CYS A 225 13.45 -12.73 -6.04
C CYS A 225 14.91 -12.72 -6.51
N THR A 226 15.81 -12.12 -5.74
CA THR A 226 17.22 -11.96 -6.10
C THR A 226 18.09 -11.80 -4.85
N ASP A 227 19.33 -12.25 -4.94
CA ASP A 227 20.33 -12.05 -3.90
C ASP A 227 20.93 -10.62 -3.93
N SER A 228 20.88 -9.96 -5.09
CA SER A 228 21.35 -8.58 -5.24
C SER A 228 20.37 -7.57 -4.64
N THR A 229 20.91 -6.52 -4.01
CA THR A 229 20.15 -5.32 -3.63
C THR A 229 19.82 -4.48 -4.86
N LEU A 230 18.68 -3.82 -4.84
CA LEU A 230 18.24 -2.93 -5.90
C LEU A 230 17.27 -1.89 -5.34
N GLU A 231 17.45 -0.64 -5.74
CA GLU A 231 16.51 0.46 -5.56
C GLU A 231 16.30 1.24 -6.87
N LEU A 232 15.38 2.20 -6.84
CA LEU A 232 14.90 2.97 -7.98
C LEU A 232 14.50 2.04 -9.14
N PRO A 233 13.62 1.05 -8.86
CA PRO A 233 13.31 0.01 -9.81
C PRO A 233 12.62 0.56 -11.06
N ARG A 234 13.00 0.02 -12.21
CA ARG A 234 12.39 0.26 -13.51
C ARG A 234 12.21 -1.07 -14.24
N ILE A 235 11.16 -1.14 -15.03
CA ILE A 235 10.88 -2.27 -15.92
C ILE A 235 10.62 -1.75 -17.33
N ASN A 236 10.59 -2.67 -18.30
CA ASN A 236 10.10 -2.34 -19.64
C ASN A 236 8.61 -1.95 -19.56
N PRO A 237 8.21 -0.74 -19.99
CA PRO A 237 6.83 -0.26 -19.89
C PRO A 237 5.79 -1.19 -20.51
N LYS A 238 6.15 -1.95 -21.57
CA LYS A 238 5.27 -2.92 -22.23
C LYS A 238 4.76 -4.04 -21.32
N PHE A 239 5.46 -4.29 -20.21
CA PHE A 239 5.11 -5.32 -19.24
C PHE A 239 4.55 -4.75 -17.94
N LYS A 240 4.32 -3.43 -17.87
CA LYS A 240 3.71 -2.82 -16.70
C LYS A 240 2.32 -3.42 -16.51
N ARG A 241 2.02 -3.86 -15.28
CA ARG A 241 0.75 -4.50 -14.89
C ARG A 241 0.58 -5.94 -15.41
N LEU A 242 1.58 -6.47 -16.13
CA LEU A 242 1.57 -7.80 -16.73
C LEU A 242 2.72 -8.65 -16.17
N LYS A 243 2.61 -9.96 -16.36
CA LYS A 243 3.70 -10.89 -16.02
C LYS A 243 4.97 -10.50 -16.78
N TYR A 244 6.08 -10.46 -16.07
CA TYR A 244 7.35 -9.93 -16.57
C TYR A 244 8.53 -10.73 -16.01
N ARG A 245 9.74 -10.44 -16.52
CA ARG A 245 10.97 -11.19 -16.17
C ARG A 245 12.13 -10.33 -15.68
N TYR A 246 12.28 -9.11 -16.17
CA TYR A 246 13.47 -8.29 -15.94
C TYR A 246 13.13 -7.01 -15.19
N VAL A 247 13.96 -6.69 -14.21
CA VAL A 247 13.97 -5.42 -13.47
C VAL A 247 15.37 -4.79 -13.61
N TYR A 248 15.40 -3.47 -13.71
CA TYR A 248 16.60 -2.64 -13.73
C TYR A 248 16.53 -1.68 -12.55
N GLY A 249 17.68 -1.32 -11.96
CA GLY A 249 17.73 -0.40 -10.83
C GLY A 249 19.17 -0.20 -10.39
N ILE A 250 19.35 0.52 -9.29
CA ILE A 250 20.64 0.86 -8.71
C ILE A 250 20.89 -0.05 -7.51
N GLY A 251 22.06 -0.68 -7.45
CA GLY A 251 22.51 -1.52 -6.33
C GLY A 251 23.84 -1.05 -5.80
#